data_AF-A0A6C0ESD6-F1
#
_entry.id   AF-A0A6C0ESD6-F1
#
_cell.length_a   1.000
_cell.length_b   1.000
_cell.length_c   1.000
_cell.angle_alpha   90.00
_cell.angle_beta   90.00
_cell.angle_gamma   90.00
#
_symmetry.space_group_name_H-M   'P 1'
#
loop_
_entity.id
_entity.type
_entity.pdbx_description
1 polymer ?
#
loop_
_entity_poly.entity_id
_entity_poly.type
_entity_poly.pdbx_seq_one_letter_code
_entity_poly.pdbx_strand_id
1 'polypeptide(L)'
;MKIYDSYIILIFITKLIFISLSVMHFYYKIKGQTNTEIDTKIVYWKERVEFIFVGLMAILLIYLFNPLTTRSNHLDYEAKLMLYLFGFLLLITAKWDVFIKESKLFLYFQESL
;
A
#
# COMPACT_ATOMS: atom_id res chain seq x y z
N MET A 1 22.14 7.79 6.23
CA MET A 1 21.44 6.61 5.65
C MET A 1 21.15 6.92 4.20
N LYS A 2 21.36 6.01 3.23
CA LYS A 2 21.04 6.33 1.82
C LYS A 2 19.52 6.48 1.68
N ILE A 3 19.08 7.30 0.73
CA ILE A 3 17.64 7.55 0.47
C ILE A 3 16.92 6.22 0.20
N TYR A 4 17.57 5.33 -0.56
CA TYR A 4 17.07 3.98 -0.85
C TYR A 4 16.85 3.14 0.42
N ASP A 5 17.84 3.06 1.31
CA ASP A 5 17.73 2.29 2.55
C ASP A 5 16.59 2.81 3.44
N SER A 6 16.41 4.13 3.49
CA SER A 6 15.33 4.78 4.23
C SER A 6 13.96 4.45 3.66
N TYR A 7 13.86 4.37 2.34
CA TYR A 7 12.63 3.98 1.64
C TYR A 7 12.26 2.51 1.89
N ILE A 8 13.25 1.60 1.87
CA ILE A 8 13.02 0.18 2.21
C ILE A 8 12.58 0.04 3.66
N ILE A 9 13.19 0.77 4.59
CA ILE A 9 12.79 0.78 6.01
C ILE A 9 11.35 1.28 6.16
N LEU A 10 10.95 2.32 5.43
CA LEU A 10 9.57 2.81 5.44
C LEU A 10 8.58 1.70 5.02
N ILE A 11 8.84 1.02 3.89
CA ILE A 11 8.01 -0.10 3.42
C ILE A 11 7.89 -1.18 4.49
N PHE A 12 9.01 -1.53 5.13
CA PHE A 12 9.04 -2.54 6.18
C PHE A 12 8.21 -2.12 7.40
N ILE A 13 8.34 -0.88 7.86
CA ILE A 13 7.55 -0.33 8.96
C ILE A 13 6.06 -0.34 8.62
N THR A 14 5.67 0.10 7.42
CA THR A 14 4.26 0.06 6.99
C THR A 14 3.72 -1.37 7.02
N LYS A 15 4.52 -2.36 6.62
CA LYS A 15 4.13 -3.77 6.68
C LYS A 15 3.95 -4.28 8.12
N LEU A 16 4.83 -3.87 9.03
CA LEU A 16 4.69 -4.22 10.46
C LEU A 16 3.42 -3.63 11.07
N ILE A 17 3.10 -2.38 10.75
CA ILE A 17 1.86 -1.73 11.21
C ILE A 17 0.63 -2.50 10.69
N PHE A 18 0.62 -2.87 9.41
CA PHE A 18 -0.47 -3.66 8.82
C PHE A 18 -0.67 -5.01 9.53
N ILE A 19 0.42 -5.73 9.80
CA ILE A 19 0.37 -7.02 10.52
C ILE A 19 -0.19 -6.82 11.93
N SER A 20 0.27 -5.80 12.65
CA SER A 20 -0.22 -5.48 14.00
C SER A 20 -1.73 -5.21 14.00
N LEU A 21 -2.22 -4.35 13.09
CA LEU A 21 -3.65 -4.05 12.95
C LEU A 21 -4.47 -5.29 12.57
N SER A 22 -3.93 -6.16 11.73
CA SER A 22 -4.58 -7.42 11.34
C SER A 22 -4.72 -8.38 12.52
N VAL A 23 -3.69 -8.49 13.36
CA VAL A 23 -3.73 -9.29 14.60
C VAL A 23 -4.74 -8.71 15.58
N MET A 24 -4.78 -7.39 15.77
CA MET A 24 -5.76 -6.74 16.63
C MET A 24 -7.20 -7.00 16.17
N HIS A 25 -7.50 -6.80 14.89
CA HIS A 25 -8.83 -7.10 14.34
C HIS A 25 -9.21 -8.57 14.52
N PHE A 26 -8.27 -9.50 14.28
CA PHE A 26 -8.50 -10.93 14.50
C PHE A 26 -8.79 -11.26 15.97
N TYR A 27 -8.10 -10.61 16.90
CA TYR A 27 -8.36 -10.75 18.34
C TYR A 27 -9.77 -10.27 18.71
N TYR A 28 -10.23 -9.12 18.20
CA TYR A 28 -11.60 -8.63 18.41
C TYR A 28 -12.65 -9.57 17.80
N LYS A 29 -12.34 -10.14 16.62
CA LYS A 29 -13.19 -11.14 15.96
C LYS A 29 -13.38 -12.38 16.82
N ILE A 30 -12.32 -12.90 17.45
CA ILE A 30 -12.40 -14.05 18.36
C ILE A 30 -13.24 -13.73 19.61
N LYS A 31 -13.12 -12.52 20.15
CA LYS A 31 -13.89 -12.07 21.32
C LYS A 31 -15.38 -11.82 21.03
N GLY A 32 -15.82 -11.95 19.78
CA GLY A 32 -17.20 -11.63 19.38
C GLY A 32 -17.53 -10.14 19.47
N GLN A 33 -16.51 -9.26 19.56
CA GLN A 33 -16.66 -7.80 19.65
C GLN A 33 -16.47 -7.12 18.29
N THR A 34 -16.88 -7.81 17.22
CA THR A 34 -16.92 -7.27 15.86
C THR A 34 -17.89 -6.10 15.78
N ASN A 35 -17.54 -5.03 15.09
CA ASN A 35 -18.35 -3.79 14.95
C ASN A 35 -18.40 -2.89 16.19
N THR A 36 -17.46 -3.02 17.12
CA THR A 36 -17.24 -1.93 18.08
C THR A 36 -16.63 -0.72 17.37
N GLU A 37 -16.78 0.49 17.93
CA GLU A 37 -16.14 1.69 17.37
C GLU A 37 -14.62 1.52 17.20
N ILE A 38 -13.99 0.79 18.12
CA ILE A 38 -12.55 0.51 18.12
C ILE A 38 -12.22 -0.44 16.97
N ASP A 39 -12.95 -1.54 16.82
CA ASP A 39 -12.76 -2.51 15.73
C ASP A 39 -12.93 -1.84 14.35
N THR A 40 -13.95 -1.00 14.20
CA THR A 40 -14.20 -0.25 12.97
C THR A 40 -13.04 0.69 12.64
N LYS A 41 -12.50 1.42 13.64
CA LYS A 41 -11.30 2.25 13.48
C LYS A 41 -10.06 1.43 13.11
N ILE A 42 -9.90 0.23 13.68
CA ILE A 42 -8.78 -0.67 13.36
C ILE A 42 -8.87 -1.14 11.91
N VAL A 43 -10.03 -1.60 11.46
CA VAL A 43 -10.26 -2.04 10.07
C VAL A 43 -9.98 -0.88 9.11
N TYR A 44 -10.49 0.30 9.42
CA TYR A 44 -10.25 1.51 8.65
C TYR A 44 -8.77 1.84 8.49
N TRP A 45 -8.01 1.90 9.59
CA TRP A 45 -6.58 2.17 9.52
C TRP A 45 -5.81 1.05 8.81
N LYS A 46 -6.23 -0.21 8.98
CA LYS A 46 -5.64 -1.37 8.32
C LYS A 46 -5.73 -1.24 6.80
N GLU A 47 -6.91 -0.91 6.27
CA GLU A 47 -7.13 -0.75 4.82
C GLU A 47 -6.29 0.39 4.24
N ARG A 48 -6.15 1.51 4.96
CA ARG A 48 -5.31 2.63 4.52
C ARG A 48 -3.82 2.31 4.54
N VAL A 49 -3.34 1.64 5.59
CA VAL A 49 -1.95 1.20 5.68
C VAL A 49 -1.63 0.18 4.59
N GLU A 50 -2.57 -0.72 4.28
CA GLU A 50 -2.44 -1.66 3.16
C GLU A 50 -2.32 -0.93 1.82
N PHE A 51 -3.18 0.05 1.58
CA PHE A 51 -3.14 0.86 0.37
C PHE A 51 -1.80 1.58 0.20
N ILE A 52 -1.29 2.22 1.27
CA ILE A 52 0.02 2.88 1.27
C ILE A 52 1.14 1.86 0.98
N PHE A 53 1.09 0.69 1.62
CA PHE A 53 2.06 -0.37 1.38
C PHE A 53 2.07 -0.82 -0.10
N VAL A 54 0.90 -1.04 -0.70
CA VAL A 54 0.79 -1.42 -2.12
C VAL A 54 1.39 -0.33 -3.01
N GLY A 55 1.09 0.95 -2.75
CA GLY A 55 1.65 2.07 -3.50
C GLY A 55 3.18 2.16 -3.40
N LEU A 56 3.73 2.02 -2.19
CA LEU A 56 5.17 2.01 -1.99
C LEU A 56 5.85 0.80 -2.67
N MET A 57 5.26 -0.39 -2.57
CA MET A 57 5.77 -1.57 -3.26
C MET A 57 5.73 -1.41 -4.78
N ALA A 58 4.65 -0.86 -5.32
CA ALA A 58 4.50 -0.60 -6.74
C ALA A 58 5.60 0.34 -7.26
N ILE A 59 5.84 1.46 -6.57
CA ILE A 59 6.91 2.40 -6.90
C ILE A 59 8.28 1.71 -6.80
N LEU A 60 8.52 0.89 -5.77
CA LEU A 60 9.76 0.13 -5.64
C LEU A 60 10.00 -0.79 -6.82
N LEU A 61 8.97 -1.54 -7.25
CA LEU A 61 9.05 -2.46 -8.39
C LEU A 61 9.37 -1.71 -9.68
N ILE A 62 8.65 -0.61 -9.94
CA ILE A 62 8.89 0.24 -11.12
C ILE A 62 10.33 0.77 -11.12
N TYR A 63 10.82 1.22 -9.97
CA TYR A 63 12.17 1.76 -9.84
C TYR A 63 13.27 0.70 -9.99
N LEU A 64 13.10 -0.46 -9.37
CA LEU A 64 14.11 -1.52 -9.34
C LEU A 64 14.17 -2.30 -10.65
N PHE A 65 13.02 -2.56 -11.26
CA PHE A 65 12.88 -3.41 -12.43
C PHE A 65 12.70 -2.63 -13.74
N ASN A 66 12.96 -1.32 -13.77
CA ASN A 66 12.92 -0.55 -15.01
C ASN A 66 13.88 -1.15 -16.07
N PRO A 67 13.36 -1.75 -17.17
CA PRO A 67 14.18 -2.43 -18.17
C PRO A 67 15.18 -1.50 -18.85
N LEU A 68 14.90 -0.19 -18.90
CA LEU A 68 15.77 0.83 -19.49
C LEU A 68 17.01 1.13 -18.65
N THR A 69 17.04 0.71 -17.38
CA THR A 69 18.21 0.90 -16.52
C THR A 69 19.15 -0.30 -16.58
N THR A 70 20.44 -0.07 -16.82
CA THR A 70 21.50 -1.10 -16.90
C THR A 70 21.94 -1.66 -15.53
N ARG A 71 21.07 -1.60 -14.52
CA ARG A 71 21.35 -2.19 -13.21
C ARG A 71 21.50 -3.70 -13.36
N SER A 72 22.61 -4.23 -12.83
CA SER A 72 22.96 -5.64 -12.85
C SER A 72 22.05 -6.44 -11.92
N ASN A 73 20.81 -6.64 -12.33
CA ASN A 73 19.95 -7.64 -11.69
C ASN A 73 20.20 -8.97 -12.44
N HIS A 74 20.35 -10.06 -11.70
CA HIS A 74 20.54 -11.42 -12.26
C HIS A 74 19.24 -11.98 -12.88
N LEU A 75 18.31 -11.11 -13.25
CA LEU A 75 17.01 -11.46 -13.81
C LEU A 75 17.04 -11.21 -15.31
N ASP A 76 16.47 -12.15 -16.06
CA ASP A 76 16.28 -12.04 -17.49
C ASP A 76 15.42 -10.82 -17.84
N TYR A 77 15.61 -10.32 -19.06
CA TYR A 77 14.89 -9.14 -19.56
C TYR A 77 13.36 -9.29 -19.45
N GLU A 78 12.84 -10.48 -19.77
CA GLU A 78 11.41 -10.80 -19.71
C GLU A 78 10.86 -10.69 -18.29
N ALA A 79 11.54 -11.30 -17.32
CA ALA A 79 11.14 -11.25 -15.91
C ALA A 79 11.19 -9.82 -15.36
N LYS A 80 12.20 -9.05 -15.76
CA LYS A 80 12.34 -7.64 -15.40
C LYS A 80 11.19 -6.81 -15.96
N LEU A 81 10.83 -7.02 -17.23
CA LEU A 81 9.69 -6.36 -17.87
C LEU A 81 8.37 -6.73 -17.17
N MET A 82 8.16 -8.00 -16.82
CA MET A 82 6.96 -8.43 -16.10
C MET A 82 6.83 -7.76 -14.74
N LEU A 83 7.90 -7.70 -13.94
CA LEU A 83 7.88 -7.06 -12.61
C LEU A 83 7.67 -5.54 -12.70
N TYR A 84 8.25 -4.91 -13.72
CA TYR A 84 8.03 -3.50 -14.00
C TYR A 84 6.55 -3.21 -14.32
N LEU A 85 5.97 -3.97 -15.27
CA LEU A 85 4.56 -3.85 -15.63
C LEU A 85 3.63 -4.18 -14.46
N PHE A 86 4.01 -5.16 -13.62
CA PHE A 86 3.27 -5.50 -12.42
C PHE A 86 3.21 -4.32 -11.43
N GLY A 87 4.29 -3.56 -11.28
CA GLY A 87 4.27 -2.32 -10.50
C GLY A 87 3.24 -1.31 -11.00
N PHE A 88 3.12 -1.08 -12.31
CA PHE A 88 2.07 -0.22 -12.86
C PHE A 88 0.67 -0.81 -12.66
N LEU A 89 0.52 -2.13 -12.85
CA LEU A 89 -0.74 -2.81 -12.63
C LEU A 89 -1.22 -2.60 -11.20
N LEU A 90 -0.34 -2.74 -10.20
CA LEU A 90 -0.67 -2.48 -8.80
C LEU A 90 -1.18 -1.05 -8.58
N LEU A 91 -0.61 -0.04 -9.22
CA LEU A 91 -1.10 1.34 -9.13
C LEU A 91 -2.48 1.50 -9.78
N ILE A 92 -2.69 0.89 -10.95
CA ILE A 92 -3.96 0.99 -11.68
C ILE A 92 -5.08 0.26 -10.91
N THR A 93 -4.80 -0.92 -10.38
CA THR A 93 -5.76 -1.76 -9.66
C THR A 93 -5.87 -1.41 -8.17
N ALA A 94 -5.11 -0.43 -7.69
CA ALA A 94 -5.21 0.01 -6.30
C ALA A 94 -6.63 0.50 -6.02
N LYS A 95 -7.14 0.21 -4.81
CA LYS A 95 -8.47 0.65 -4.37
C LYS A 95 -8.49 2.15 -4.07
N TRP A 96 -8.44 2.96 -5.12
CA TRP A 96 -8.41 4.43 -5.04
C TRP A 96 -9.62 5.00 -4.29
N ASP A 97 -10.73 4.28 -4.25
CA ASP A 97 -11.91 4.65 -3.49
C ASP A 97 -11.63 4.74 -1.98
N VAL A 98 -10.76 3.90 -1.42
CA VAL A 98 -10.33 3.95 -0.02
C VAL A 98 -9.56 5.25 0.29
N PHE A 99 -8.89 5.82 -0.71
CA PHE A 99 -8.17 7.08 -0.60
C PHE A 99 -9.08 8.29 -0.87
N ILE A 100 -9.96 8.20 -1.86
CA ILE A 100 -10.74 9.33 -2.38
C ILE A 100 -12.04 9.57 -1.60
N LYS A 101 -12.80 8.52 -1.22
CA LYS A 101 -14.17 8.64 -0.66
C LYS A 101 -14.27 9.45 0.63
N GLU A 102 -13.18 9.67 1.35
CA GLU A 102 -13.21 10.31 2.66
C GLU A 102 -12.25 11.50 2.80
N SER A 103 -11.56 11.89 1.74
CA SER A 103 -10.85 13.17 1.78
C SER A 103 -11.92 14.28 1.79
N LYS A 104 -11.96 15.09 2.85
CA LYS A 104 -12.87 16.26 2.97
C LYS A 104 -12.80 17.21 1.76
N LEU A 105 -11.73 17.12 0.98
CA LEU A 105 -11.53 17.82 -0.30
C LEU A 105 -12.56 17.39 -1.36
N PHE A 106 -12.93 16.11 -1.45
CA PHE A 106 -13.89 15.65 -2.45
C PHE A 106 -15.32 16.13 -2.14
N LEU A 107 -15.70 16.18 -0.86
CA LEU A 107 -16.96 16.79 -0.42
C LEU A 107 -17.03 18.28 -0.82
N TYR A 108 -15.94 19.03 -0.64
CA TYR A 108 -15.87 20.43 -1.04
C TYR A 108 -15.93 20.64 -2.57
N PHE A 109 -15.33 19.74 -3.35
CA PHE A 109 -15.40 19.78 -4.82
C PHE A 109 -16.78 19.40 -5.36
N GLN A 110 -17.52 18.55 -4.65
CA GLN A 110 -18.86 18.13 -5.03
C GLN A 110 -19.95 19.13 -4.58
N GLU A 111 -19.72 19.89 -3.50
CA GLU A 111 -20.61 20.99 -3.07
C GLU A 111 -20.40 22.30 -3.87
N SER A 112 -19.30 22.43 -4.62
CA SER A 112 -18.98 23.63 -5.42
C SER A 112 -19.31 23.53 -6.91
N LEU A 113 -20.02 22.47 -7.32
CA LEU A 113 -20.43 22.19 -8.70
C LEU A 113 -21.95 22.01 -8.75
#